data_AF-A0A8J9YG85-F1
#
_entry.id   AF-A0A8J9YG85-F1
#
_cell.length_a   1.000
_cell.length_b   1.000
_cell.length_c   1.000
_cell.angle_alpha   90.00
_cell.angle_beta   90.00
_cell.angle_gamma   90.00
#
_symmetry.space_group_name_H-M   'P 1'
#
loop_
_entity.id
_entity.type
_entity.pdbx_description
1 polymer ?
#
loop_
_entity_poly.entity_id
_entity_poly.type
_entity_poly.pdbx_seq_one_letter_code
_entity_poly.pdbx_strand_id
1 'polypeptide(L)'
;MLVWHIRTLSTRNQIIKAEDAYKEKIIKSLNFHSEKDAIPFYNLPHKSLLQIYNTTKKDKDSGFCENRLYYIAHRIQCSPSTLSKHIVRRTFLYKLSFDWLESSLNVLLDMNVSGDRILRDLWVLKYHHKTIQERLLRVKKAGINNLYPWMVRCSEDILNRFIQISQETKSILGEYKSTKIYLAKRLNTSPEVIEDIYLKIPALKTIRVTKAKNFLDFLISEGFEVEDIANKLRIFSASQNTVKQRLEKLRKLGISKINLNVLCRSRKDFQKYCESIESISKEQ
;
A
#
# COMPACT_ATOMS: atom_id res chain seq x y z
N MET A 1 -21.07 15.30 52.05
CA MET A 1 -20.47 15.12 50.71
C MET A 1 -20.19 13.65 50.35
N LEU A 2 -19.74 12.78 51.27
CA LEU A 2 -19.48 11.35 50.97
C LEU A 2 -20.70 10.53 50.51
N VAL A 3 -21.89 10.74 51.11
CA VAL A 3 -23.10 9.92 50.83
C VAL A 3 -23.62 10.13 49.40
N TRP A 4 -23.48 11.33 48.85
CA TRP A 4 -23.85 11.64 47.46
C TRP A 4 -22.88 11.00 46.46
N HIS A 5 -21.58 10.95 46.76
CA HIS A 5 -20.58 10.31 45.91
C HIS A 5 -20.71 8.77 45.88
N ILE A 6 -21.08 8.15 47.00
CA ILE A 6 -21.29 6.69 47.07
C ILE A 6 -22.57 6.28 46.32
N ARG A 7 -23.65 7.08 46.42
CA ARG A 7 -24.89 6.84 45.65
C ARG A 7 -24.68 6.98 44.14
N THR A 8 -23.94 7.98 43.68
CA THR A 8 -23.66 8.16 42.24
C THR A 8 -22.77 7.05 41.67
N LEU A 9 -21.79 6.55 42.43
CA LEU A 9 -20.96 5.41 42.03
C LEU A 9 -21.74 4.09 41.98
N SER A 10 -22.64 3.85 42.95
CA SER A 10 -23.51 2.67 42.96
C SER A 10 -24.47 2.66 41.78
N THR A 11 -25.14 3.78 41.50
CA THR A 11 -26.04 3.92 40.35
C THR A 11 -25.30 3.77 39.02
N ARG A 12 -24.10 4.36 38.90
CA ARG A 12 -23.27 4.22 37.69
C ARG A 12 -22.81 2.77 37.46
N ASN A 13 -22.44 2.06 38.52
CA ASN A 13 -22.06 0.64 38.43
C ASN A 13 -23.26 -0.26 38.09
N GLN A 14 -24.46 0.06 38.56
CA GLN A 14 -25.69 -0.66 38.18
C GLN A 14 -26.04 -0.43 36.70
N ILE A 15 -25.89 0.79 36.20
CA ILE A 15 -26.10 1.12 34.78
C ILE A 15 -25.10 0.36 33.89
N ILE A 16 -23.81 0.36 34.25
CA ILE A 16 -22.79 -0.39 33.49
C ILE A 16 -23.11 -1.88 33.46
N LYS A 17 -23.48 -2.49 34.61
CA LYS A 17 -23.87 -3.91 34.66
C LYS A 17 -25.10 -4.23 33.80
N ALA A 18 -26.10 -3.36 33.80
CA ALA A 18 -27.29 -3.53 32.97
C ALA A 18 -26.97 -3.40 31.46
N GLU A 19 -26.10 -2.44 31.11
CA GLU A 19 -25.61 -2.24 29.74
C GLU A 19 -24.82 -3.45 29.23
N ASP A 20 -23.94 -4.01 30.06
CA ASP A 20 -23.14 -5.19 29.72
C ASP A 20 -24.01 -6.45 29.56
N ALA A 21 -24.98 -6.66 30.45
CA ALA A 21 -25.93 -7.78 30.35
C ALA A 21 -26.78 -7.70 29.06
N TYR A 22 -27.18 -6.50 28.64
CA TYR A 22 -27.92 -6.31 27.39
C TYR A 22 -27.06 -6.60 26.15
N LYS A 23 -25.78 -6.18 26.14
CA LYS A 23 -24.85 -6.56 25.06
C LYS A 23 -24.66 -8.06 24.97
N GLU A 24 -24.46 -8.71 26.11
CA GLU A 24 -24.27 -10.16 26.18
C GLU A 24 -25.47 -10.90 25.59
N LYS A 25 -26.70 -10.45 25.90
CA LYS A 25 -27.91 -11.03 25.31
C LYS A 25 -27.94 -10.91 23.79
N ILE A 26 -27.57 -9.74 23.24
CA ILE A 26 -27.52 -9.55 21.78
C ILE A 26 -26.46 -10.48 21.16
N ILE A 27 -25.26 -10.52 21.74
CA ILE A 27 -24.14 -11.32 21.23
C ILE A 27 -24.45 -12.82 21.25
N LYS A 28 -25.09 -13.33 22.31
CA LYS A 28 -25.56 -14.72 22.36
C LYS A 28 -26.59 -15.03 21.26
N SER A 29 -27.38 -14.03 20.86
CA SER A 29 -28.38 -14.16 19.79
C SER A 29 -27.81 -14.07 18.38
N LEU A 30 -26.50 -13.78 18.21
CA LEU A 30 -25.82 -13.71 16.91
C LEU A 30 -25.32 -15.08 16.40
N ASN A 31 -25.58 -16.16 17.13
CA ASN A 31 -25.23 -17.54 16.73
C ASN A 31 -23.73 -17.72 16.41
N PHE A 32 -22.84 -17.17 17.24
CA PHE A 32 -21.41 -17.45 17.10
C PHE A 32 -21.11 -18.91 17.45
N HIS A 33 -20.39 -19.61 16.58
CA HIS A 33 -19.93 -20.99 16.75
C HIS A 33 -18.84 -21.14 17.82
N SER A 34 -18.12 -20.06 18.16
CA SER A 34 -17.11 -20.07 19.22
C SER A 34 -17.02 -18.75 19.96
N GLU A 35 -16.61 -18.78 21.22
CA GLU A 35 -16.38 -17.57 22.02
C GLU A 35 -15.32 -16.66 21.40
N LYS A 36 -14.28 -17.24 20.78
CA LYS A 36 -13.21 -16.50 20.12
C LYS A 36 -13.73 -15.62 18.97
N ASP A 37 -14.79 -16.05 18.29
CA ASP A 37 -15.42 -15.29 17.22
C ASP A 37 -16.25 -14.12 17.77
N ALA A 38 -16.85 -14.31 18.96
CA ALA A 38 -17.70 -13.33 19.63
C ALA A 38 -16.92 -12.22 20.34
N ILE A 39 -15.73 -12.52 20.90
CA ILE A 39 -14.91 -11.59 21.71
C ILE A 39 -14.81 -10.19 21.08
N PRO A 40 -14.46 -10.03 19.78
CA PRO A 40 -14.31 -8.70 19.19
C PRO A 40 -15.60 -7.86 19.18
N PHE A 41 -16.77 -8.49 19.22
CA PHE A 41 -18.07 -7.81 19.15
C PHE A 41 -18.46 -7.15 20.48
N TYR A 42 -17.97 -7.63 21.63
CA TYR A 42 -18.23 -7.01 22.94
C TYR A 42 -17.77 -5.54 23.01
N ASN A 43 -16.74 -5.18 22.23
CA ASN A 43 -16.21 -3.83 22.15
C ASN A 43 -17.08 -2.86 21.32
N LEU A 44 -18.15 -3.35 20.67
CA LEU A 44 -19.02 -2.51 19.86
C LEU A 44 -20.03 -1.72 20.71
N PRO A 45 -20.43 -0.51 20.26
CA PRO A 45 -21.55 0.20 20.83
C PRO A 45 -22.86 -0.58 20.65
N HIS A 46 -23.81 -0.43 21.57
CA HIS A 46 -25.11 -1.12 21.51
C HIS A 46 -25.85 -0.91 20.20
N LYS A 47 -25.86 0.32 19.67
CA LYS A 47 -26.50 0.63 18.38
C LYS A 47 -25.92 -0.19 17.23
N SER A 48 -24.60 -0.40 17.23
CA SER A 48 -23.93 -1.23 16.22
C SER A 48 -24.29 -2.70 16.38
N LEU A 49 -24.31 -3.21 17.62
CA LEU A 49 -24.71 -4.59 17.91
C LEU A 49 -26.16 -4.87 17.50
N LEU A 50 -27.08 -3.97 17.83
CA LEU A 50 -28.49 -4.10 17.45
C LEU A 50 -28.66 -4.09 15.92
N GLN A 51 -27.93 -3.22 15.23
CA GLN A 51 -27.93 -3.20 13.76
C GLN A 51 -27.42 -4.52 13.18
N ILE A 52 -26.31 -5.05 13.71
CA ILE A 52 -25.74 -6.34 13.29
C ILE A 52 -26.73 -7.48 13.54
N TYR A 53 -27.39 -7.50 14.69
CA TYR A 53 -28.41 -8.48 15.04
C TYR A 53 -29.59 -8.45 14.09
N ASN A 54 -30.16 -7.28 13.83
CA ASN A 54 -31.29 -7.13 12.91
C ASN A 54 -30.93 -7.59 11.49
N THR A 55 -29.73 -7.22 11.00
CA THR A 55 -29.26 -7.69 9.69
C THR A 55 -29.05 -9.20 9.66
N THR A 56 -28.42 -9.77 10.70
CA THR A 56 -28.17 -11.22 10.80
C THR A 56 -29.47 -12.00 10.81
N LYS A 57 -30.47 -11.54 11.58
CA LYS A 57 -31.81 -12.13 11.59
C LYS A 57 -32.46 -12.06 10.21
N LYS A 58 -32.42 -10.89 9.55
CA LYS A 58 -32.99 -10.71 8.21
C LYS A 58 -32.35 -11.63 7.18
N ASP A 59 -31.01 -11.76 7.19
CA ASP A 59 -30.31 -12.65 6.25
C ASP A 59 -30.69 -14.11 6.48
N LYS A 60 -30.84 -14.52 7.75
CA LYS A 60 -31.31 -15.87 8.11
C LYS A 60 -32.75 -16.12 7.68
N ASP A 61 -33.66 -15.21 8.00
CA ASP A 61 -35.08 -15.30 7.64
C ASP A 61 -35.28 -15.33 6.11
N SER A 62 -34.36 -14.70 5.36
CA SER A 62 -34.35 -14.72 3.89
C SER A 62 -33.63 -15.94 3.29
N GLY A 63 -33.09 -16.85 4.12
CA GLY A 63 -32.39 -18.05 3.69
C GLY A 63 -30.99 -17.83 3.10
N PHE A 64 -30.40 -16.65 3.29
CA PHE A 64 -29.10 -16.30 2.69
C PHE A 64 -27.91 -16.87 3.47
N CYS A 65 -27.87 -16.64 4.77
CA CYS A 65 -26.84 -17.21 5.65
C CYS A 65 -27.26 -17.10 7.12
N GLU A 66 -26.72 -17.98 7.97
CA GLU A 66 -26.91 -17.91 9.42
C GLU A 66 -26.21 -16.70 10.05
N ASN A 67 -25.00 -16.37 9.56
CA ASN A 67 -24.24 -15.20 9.99
C ASN A 67 -23.21 -14.83 8.92
N ARG A 68 -23.18 -13.55 8.53
CA ARG A 68 -22.25 -13.02 7.52
C ARG A 68 -20.79 -13.28 7.86
N LEU A 69 -20.42 -13.36 9.14
CA LEU A 69 -19.06 -13.69 9.57
C LEU A 69 -18.63 -15.05 8.98
N TYR A 70 -19.44 -16.08 9.17
CA TYR A 70 -19.12 -17.43 8.69
C TYR A 70 -19.22 -17.54 7.18
N TYR A 71 -20.23 -16.89 6.58
CA TYR A 71 -20.37 -16.81 5.12
C TYR A 71 -19.11 -16.21 4.48
N ILE A 72 -18.69 -15.02 4.90
CA ILE A 72 -17.52 -14.36 4.32
C ILE A 72 -16.24 -15.16 4.61
N ALA A 73 -16.04 -15.64 5.84
CA ALA A 73 -14.84 -16.38 6.24
C ALA A 73 -14.63 -17.64 5.40
N HIS A 74 -15.71 -18.39 5.15
CA HIS A 74 -15.69 -19.56 4.28
C HIS A 74 -15.28 -19.19 2.85
N ARG A 75 -15.92 -18.17 2.28
CA ARG A 75 -15.69 -17.72 0.89
C ARG A 75 -14.27 -17.21 0.65
N ILE A 76 -13.67 -16.50 1.60
CA ILE A 76 -12.28 -16.00 1.51
C ILE A 76 -11.25 -16.94 2.12
N GLN A 77 -11.67 -18.15 2.54
CA GLN A 77 -10.82 -19.19 3.12
C GLN A 77 -9.95 -18.71 4.28
N CYS A 78 -10.57 -18.04 5.26
CA CYS A 78 -9.88 -17.62 6.49
C CYS A 78 -10.65 -18.08 7.73
N SER A 79 -10.00 -18.06 8.90
CA SER A 79 -10.68 -18.41 10.13
C SER A 79 -11.70 -17.33 10.54
N PRO A 80 -12.91 -17.70 11.01
CA PRO A 80 -13.88 -16.75 11.52
C PRO A 80 -13.31 -15.84 12.62
N SER A 81 -12.46 -16.38 13.50
CA SER A 81 -11.77 -15.63 14.56
C SER A 81 -10.77 -14.60 14.05
N THR A 82 -10.23 -14.79 12.84
CA THR A 82 -9.39 -13.79 12.18
C THR A 82 -10.29 -12.72 11.56
N LEU A 83 -11.32 -13.13 10.81
CA LEU A 83 -12.24 -12.19 10.17
C LEU A 83 -12.99 -11.32 11.18
N SER A 84 -13.37 -11.87 12.34
CA SER A 84 -14.11 -11.14 13.38
C SER A 84 -13.35 -9.89 13.84
N LYS A 85 -12.03 -9.98 14.01
CA LYS A 85 -11.16 -8.84 14.36
C LYS A 85 -11.18 -7.72 13.31
N HIS A 86 -11.41 -8.07 12.04
CA HIS A 86 -11.49 -7.12 10.94
C HIS A 86 -12.92 -6.57 10.77
N ILE A 87 -13.94 -7.43 10.87
CA ILE A 87 -15.34 -7.08 10.57
C ILE A 87 -15.91 -6.09 11.59
N VAL A 88 -15.52 -6.18 12.87
CA VAL A 88 -15.99 -5.25 13.92
C VAL A 88 -15.49 -3.83 13.70
N ARG A 89 -14.35 -3.66 13.00
CA ARG A 89 -13.85 -2.34 12.59
C ARG A 89 -14.52 -1.84 11.30
N ARG A 90 -15.38 -2.65 10.69
CA ARG A 90 -15.99 -2.47 9.36
C ARG A 90 -17.47 -2.85 9.37
N THR A 91 -18.19 -2.41 10.41
CA THR A 91 -19.63 -2.72 10.61
C THR A 91 -20.54 -2.28 9.46
N PHE A 92 -20.05 -1.44 8.54
CA PHE A 92 -20.76 -1.14 7.29
C PHE A 92 -21.10 -2.39 6.48
N LEU A 93 -20.36 -3.50 6.65
CA LEU A 93 -20.66 -4.76 5.96
C LEU A 93 -22.05 -5.31 6.31
N TYR A 94 -22.56 -4.97 7.49
CA TYR A 94 -23.93 -5.28 7.92
C TYR A 94 -24.96 -4.22 7.50
N LYS A 95 -24.54 -3.16 6.78
CA LYS A 95 -25.43 -2.17 6.14
C LYS A 95 -25.69 -2.47 4.67
N LEU A 96 -24.84 -3.31 4.05
CA LEU A 96 -25.00 -3.72 2.66
C LEU A 96 -26.18 -4.68 2.53
N SER A 97 -26.89 -4.66 1.41
CA SER A 97 -27.78 -5.78 1.06
C SER A 97 -26.94 -7.05 0.88
N PHE A 98 -27.58 -8.21 1.04
CA PHE A 98 -26.89 -9.48 0.85
C PHE A 98 -26.40 -9.62 -0.60
N ASP A 99 -27.25 -9.34 -1.59
CA ASP A 99 -26.89 -9.35 -3.02
C ASP A 99 -25.69 -8.47 -3.35
N TRP A 100 -25.58 -7.29 -2.72
CA TRP A 100 -24.44 -6.40 -2.92
C TRP A 100 -23.16 -7.03 -2.39
N LEU A 101 -23.20 -7.54 -1.16
CA LEU A 101 -22.06 -8.21 -0.53
C LEU A 101 -21.63 -9.42 -1.35
N GLU A 102 -22.57 -10.29 -1.70
CA GLU A 102 -22.33 -11.52 -2.45
C GLU A 102 -21.79 -11.21 -3.85
N SER A 103 -22.44 -10.35 -4.62
CA SER A 103 -22.00 -10.03 -5.99
C SER A 103 -20.61 -9.39 -5.99
N SER A 104 -20.33 -8.49 -5.06
CA SER A 104 -19.02 -7.86 -4.95
C SER A 104 -17.93 -8.88 -4.55
N LEU A 105 -18.27 -9.85 -3.68
CA LEU A 105 -17.35 -10.91 -3.30
C LEU A 105 -17.10 -11.91 -4.44
N ASN A 106 -18.15 -12.30 -5.17
CA ASN A 106 -18.06 -13.16 -6.36
C ASN A 106 -17.08 -12.58 -7.37
N VAL A 107 -17.27 -11.31 -7.78
CA VAL A 107 -16.38 -10.67 -8.76
C VAL A 107 -14.92 -10.64 -8.30
N LEU A 108 -14.65 -10.38 -7.02
CA LEU A 108 -13.27 -10.38 -6.50
C LEU A 108 -12.64 -11.78 -6.61
N LEU A 109 -13.37 -12.81 -6.21
CA LEU A 109 -12.90 -14.19 -6.23
C LEU A 109 -12.75 -14.72 -7.67
N ASP A 110 -13.71 -14.43 -8.55
CA ASP A 110 -13.68 -14.79 -9.97
C ASP A 110 -12.52 -14.11 -10.71
N MET A 111 -12.12 -12.93 -10.24
CA MET A 111 -10.93 -12.22 -10.71
C MET A 111 -9.62 -12.70 -10.04
N ASN A 112 -9.65 -13.79 -9.28
CA ASN A 112 -8.51 -14.37 -8.57
C ASN A 112 -7.87 -13.40 -7.56
N VAL A 113 -8.64 -12.49 -6.97
CA VAL A 113 -8.19 -11.72 -5.81
C VAL A 113 -8.18 -12.65 -4.60
N SER A 114 -6.99 -13.03 -4.12
CA SER A 114 -6.84 -13.94 -2.99
C SER A 114 -7.60 -13.46 -1.74
N GLY A 115 -8.18 -14.38 -0.98
CA GLY A 115 -8.92 -14.07 0.24
C GLY A 115 -8.12 -13.26 1.28
N ASP A 116 -6.82 -13.52 1.43
CA ASP A 116 -5.91 -12.74 2.29
C ASP A 116 -5.81 -11.26 1.87
N ARG A 117 -5.80 -10.97 0.56
CA ARG A 117 -5.86 -9.57 0.06
C ARG A 117 -7.20 -8.92 0.39
N ILE A 118 -8.31 -9.66 0.24
CA ILE A 118 -9.66 -9.16 0.56
C ILE A 118 -9.78 -8.88 2.07
N LEU A 119 -9.32 -9.80 2.92
CA LEU A 119 -9.33 -9.67 4.38
C LEU A 119 -8.60 -8.40 4.85
N ARG A 120 -7.44 -8.09 4.25
CA ARG A 120 -6.68 -6.88 4.57
C ARG A 120 -7.38 -5.59 4.16
N ASP A 121 -8.33 -5.64 3.23
CA ASP A 121 -8.99 -4.47 2.68
C ASP A 121 -10.48 -4.68 2.37
N LEU A 122 -11.26 -5.00 3.41
CA LEU A 122 -12.72 -5.21 3.30
C LEU A 122 -13.49 -4.00 2.76
N TRP A 123 -12.90 -2.79 2.76
CA TRP A 123 -13.53 -1.58 2.23
C TRP A 123 -13.89 -1.69 0.75
N VAL A 124 -13.23 -2.56 0.00
CA VAL A 124 -13.57 -2.82 -1.40
C VAL A 124 -15.01 -3.29 -1.58
N LEU A 125 -15.59 -3.96 -0.58
CA LEU A 125 -16.96 -4.45 -0.62
C LEU A 125 -18.01 -3.34 -0.57
N LYS A 126 -17.63 -2.08 -0.29
CA LYS A 126 -18.53 -0.92 -0.47
C LYS A 126 -18.77 -0.56 -1.93
N TYR A 127 -17.91 -1.01 -2.84
CA TYR A 127 -18.04 -0.70 -4.26
C TYR A 127 -19.01 -1.68 -4.91
N HIS A 128 -19.72 -1.19 -5.93
CA HIS A 128 -20.65 -2.02 -6.69
C HIS A 128 -19.87 -3.05 -7.52
N HIS A 129 -20.42 -4.25 -7.66
CA HIS A 129 -19.76 -5.36 -8.37
C HIS A 129 -19.34 -4.99 -9.79
N LYS A 130 -20.15 -4.20 -10.53
CA LYS A 130 -19.78 -3.69 -11.87
C LYS A 130 -18.52 -2.82 -11.83
N THR A 131 -18.43 -1.90 -10.87
CA THR A 131 -17.23 -1.04 -10.71
C THR A 131 -15.99 -1.86 -10.35
N ILE A 132 -16.13 -2.86 -9.48
CA ILE A 132 -15.04 -3.79 -9.16
C ILE A 132 -14.59 -4.49 -10.44
N GLN A 133 -15.53 -5.05 -11.20
CA GLN A 133 -15.27 -5.81 -12.42
C GLN A 133 -14.59 -4.95 -13.49
N GLU A 134 -15.16 -3.79 -13.81
CA GLU A 134 -14.64 -2.87 -14.83
C GLU A 134 -13.20 -2.47 -14.55
N ARG A 135 -12.91 -2.04 -13.31
CA ARG A 135 -11.56 -1.61 -12.91
C ARG A 135 -10.56 -2.75 -12.93
N LEU A 136 -10.91 -3.90 -12.37
CA LEU A 136 -10.01 -5.06 -12.33
C LEU A 136 -9.78 -5.65 -13.72
N LEU A 137 -10.80 -5.68 -14.57
CA LEU A 137 -10.67 -6.12 -15.96
C LEU A 137 -9.76 -5.19 -16.77
N ARG A 138 -9.84 -3.87 -16.54
CA ARG A 138 -8.94 -2.90 -17.16
C ARG A 138 -7.48 -3.15 -16.77
N VAL A 139 -7.20 -3.40 -15.49
CA VAL A 139 -5.85 -3.74 -15.00
C VAL A 139 -5.36 -5.05 -15.63
N LYS A 140 -6.23 -6.07 -15.68
CA LYS A 140 -5.91 -7.37 -16.29
C LYS A 140 -5.61 -7.26 -17.78
N LYS A 141 -6.41 -6.49 -18.53
CA LYS A 141 -6.20 -6.19 -19.95
C LYS A 141 -4.86 -5.49 -20.22
N ALA A 142 -4.34 -4.73 -19.26
CA ALA A 142 -3.00 -4.14 -19.33
C ALA A 142 -1.86 -5.15 -19.09
N GLY A 143 -2.17 -6.44 -18.90
CA GLY A 143 -1.21 -7.51 -18.68
C GLY A 143 -0.77 -7.68 -17.22
N ILE A 144 -1.52 -7.10 -16.27
CA ILE A 144 -1.22 -7.16 -14.84
C ILE A 144 -2.11 -8.23 -14.20
N ASN A 145 -1.52 -9.38 -13.87
CA ASN A 145 -2.27 -10.53 -13.36
C ASN A 145 -2.50 -10.49 -11.85
N ASN A 146 -1.62 -9.79 -11.11
CA ASN A 146 -1.73 -9.68 -9.66
C ASN A 146 -2.69 -8.55 -9.28
N LEU A 147 -3.95 -8.91 -9.02
CA LEU A 147 -5.01 -7.96 -8.70
C LEU A 147 -5.18 -7.74 -7.18
N TYR A 148 -5.52 -6.52 -6.79
CA TYR A 148 -5.62 -6.11 -5.39
C TYR A 148 -6.83 -5.19 -5.15
N PRO A 149 -7.45 -5.25 -3.96
CA PRO A 149 -8.57 -4.37 -3.58
C PRO A 149 -8.29 -2.87 -3.74
N TRP A 150 -7.07 -2.41 -3.45
CA TRP A 150 -6.73 -0.98 -3.56
C TRP A 150 -6.88 -0.45 -4.99
N MET A 151 -6.76 -1.30 -6.01
CA MET A 151 -6.92 -0.92 -7.43
C MET A 151 -8.36 -0.49 -7.75
N VAL A 152 -9.33 -1.02 -7.00
CA VAL A 152 -10.73 -0.60 -7.08
C VAL A 152 -10.93 0.72 -6.35
N ARG A 153 -10.27 0.91 -5.20
CA ARG A 153 -10.54 2.03 -4.30
C ARG A 153 -9.78 3.32 -4.62
N CYS A 154 -8.64 3.22 -5.30
CA CYS A 154 -7.83 4.38 -5.62
C CYS A 154 -8.49 5.28 -6.67
N SER A 155 -8.03 6.53 -6.78
CA SER A 155 -8.46 7.41 -7.86
C SER A 155 -8.04 6.87 -9.23
N GLU A 156 -8.69 7.35 -10.29
CA GLU A 156 -8.30 7.05 -11.67
C GLU A 156 -6.84 7.42 -11.95
N ASP A 157 -6.36 8.57 -11.49
CA ASP A 157 -4.96 8.99 -11.70
C ASP A 157 -3.96 8.01 -11.11
N ILE A 158 -4.22 7.49 -9.90
CA ILE A 158 -3.36 6.50 -9.25
C ILE A 158 -3.39 5.18 -10.05
N LEU A 159 -4.57 4.74 -10.48
CA LEU A 159 -4.72 3.51 -11.25
C LEU A 159 -4.01 3.60 -12.60
N ASN A 160 -4.25 4.70 -13.33
CA ASN A 160 -3.65 5.00 -14.63
C ASN A 160 -2.14 5.05 -14.52
N ARG A 161 -1.61 5.78 -13.52
CA ARG A 161 -0.18 5.87 -13.29
C ARG A 161 0.43 4.51 -12.98
N PHE A 162 -0.24 3.68 -12.19
CA PHE A 162 0.21 2.33 -11.89
C PHE A 162 0.27 1.45 -13.15
N ILE A 163 -0.79 1.46 -13.96
CA ILE A 163 -0.86 0.72 -15.23
C ILE A 163 0.28 1.16 -16.16
N GLN A 164 0.45 2.48 -16.33
CA GLN A 164 1.51 3.05 -17.15
C GLN A 164 2.89 2.60 -16.68
N ILE A 165 3.20 2.72 -15.37
CA ILE A 165 4.50 2.28 -14.82
C ILE A 165 4.72 0.79 -15.08
N SER A 166 3.68 -0.04 -14.93
CA SER A 166 3.81 -1.49 -15.13
C SER A 166 4.07 -1.83 -16.59
N GLN A 167 3.43 -1.13 -17.53
CA GLN A 167 3.64 -1.31 -18.96
C GLN A 167 5.02 -0.81 -19.39
N GLU A 168 5.44 0.37 -18.92
CA GLU A 168 6.80 0.89 -19.13
C GLU A 168 7.85 -0.07 -18.56
N THR A 169 7.63 -0.60 -17.36
CA THR A 169 8.53 -1.58 -16.73
C THR A 169 8.66 -2.83 -17.60
N LYS A 170 7.55 -3.37 -18.10
CA LYS A 170 7.56 -4.54 -18.99
C LYS A 170 8.30 -4.24 -20.29
N SER A 171 8.08 -3.07 -20.89
CA SER A 171 8.76 -2.62 -22.11
C SER A 171 10.27 -2.49 -21.91
N ILE A 172 10.70 -1.83 -20.83
CA ILE A 172 12.13 -1.61 -20.52
C ILE A 172 12.84 -2.92 -20.18
N LEU A 173 12.21 -3.78 -19.38
CA LEU A 173 12.83 -5.05 -19.00
C LEU A 173 12.86 -6.03 -20.16
N GLY A 174 11.85 -6.03 -21.04
CA GLY A 174 11.81 -6.90 -22.22
C GLY A 174 12.31 -8.32 -21.91
N GLU A 175 13.40 -8.69 -22.59
CA GLU A 175 14.08 -9.99 -22.44
C GLU A 175 14.99 -10.09 -21.21
N TYR A 176 15.41 -8.97 -20.63
CA TYR A 176 16.32 -8.93 -19.47
C TYR A 176 15.69 -9.53 -18.21
N LYS A 177 14.34 -9.61 -18.14
CA LYS A 177 13.52 -10.19 -17.05
C LYS A 177 13.71 -9.57 -15.65
N SER A 178 14.77 -8.80 -15.40
CA SER A 178 15.11 -8.21 -14.11
C SER A 178 15.85 -6.88 -14.24
N THR A 179 15.64 -5.99 -13.27
CA THR A 179 16.34 -4.69 -13.17
C THR A 179 17.86 -4.88 -13.08
N LYS A 180 18.32 -5.96 -12.43
CA LYS A 180 19.75 -6.27 -12.29
C LYS A 180 20.41 -6.49 -13.65
N ILE A 181 19.84 -7.39 -14.46
CA ILE A 181 20.36 -7.70 -15.79
C ILE A 181 20.27 -6.46 -16.69
N TYR A 182 19.17 -5.71 -16.61
CA TYR A 182 19.02 -4.45 -17.33
C TYR A 182 20.15 -3.45 -17.00
N LEU A 183 20.41 -3.22 -15.71
CA LEU A 183 21.48 -2.33 -15.27
C LEU A 183 22.86 -2.81 -15.71
N ALA A 184 23.16 -4.10 -15.54
CA ALA A 184 24.42 -4.69 -15.95
C ALA A 184 24.71 -4.42 -17.44
N LYS A 185 23.73 -4.70 -18.31
CA LYS A 185 23.86 -4.46 -19.75
C LYS A 185 23.97 -2.99 -20.10
N ARG A 186 23.17 -2.13 -19.48
CA ARG A 186 23.18 -0.67 -19.71
C ARG A 186 24.45 0.01 -19.21
N LEU A 187 25.14 -0.58 -18.23
CA LEU A 187 26.36 -0.06 -17.63
C LEU A 187 27.62 -0.78 -18.12
N ASN A 188 27.51 -1.61 -19.17
CA ASN A 188 28.59 -2.42 -19.71
C ASN A 188 29.36 -3.20 -18.63
N THR A 189 28.63 -3.81 -17.69
CA THR A 189 29.19 -4.54 -16.55
C THR A 189 28.48 -5.88 -16.34
N SER A 190 28.97 -6.69 -15.40
CA SER A 190 28.41 -8.00 -15.11
C SER A 190 27.29 -7.94 -14.05
N PRO A 191 26.32 -8.88 -14.06
CA PRO A 191 25.30 -8.97 -13.02
C PRO A 191 25.86 -9.14 -11.60
N GLU A 192 27.03 -9.78 -11.45
CA GLU A 192 27.73 -9.99 -10.18
C GLU A 192 28.21 -8.67 -9.59
N VAL A 193 28.79 -7.80 -10.43
CA VAL A 193 29.20 -6.45 -10.03
C VAL A 193 28.00 -5.64 -9.54
N ILE A 194 26.84 -5.76 -10.20
CA ILE A 194 25.60 -5.09 -9.74
C ILE A 194 25.12 -5.67 -8.40
N GLU A 195 25.24 -6.97 -8.17
CA GLU A 195 24.87 -7.59 -6.89
C GLU A 195 25.77 -7.08 -5.76
N ASP A 196 27.09 -6.98 -5.97
CA ASP A 196 28.01 -6.39 -5.00
C ASP A 196 27.64 -4.95 -4.66
N ILE A 197 27.17 -4.19 -5.66
CA ILE A 197 26.71 -2.82 -5.45
C ILE A 197 25.40 -2.79 -4.67
N TYR A 198 24.49 -3.75 -4.88
CA TYR A 198 23.28 -3.86 -4.05
C TYR A 198 23.60 -4.15 -2.58
N LEU A 199 24.65 -4.91 -2.29
CA LEU A 199 25.11 -5.13 -0.91
C LEU A 199 25.62 -3.82 -0.28
N LYS A 200 26.36 -3.01 -1.04
CA LYS A 200 26.89 -1.71 -0.59
C LYS A 200 25.83 -0.63 -0.53
N ILE A 201 24.81 -0.69 -1.40
CA ILE A 201 23.74 0.31 -1.57
C ILE A 201 22.38 -0.41 -1.68
N PRO A 202 21.81 -0.90 -0.57
CA PRO A 202 20.57 -1.69 -0.59
C PRO A 202 19.37 -0.97 -1.22
N ALA A 203 19.32 0.36 -1.13
CA ALA A 203 18.28 1.17 -1.75
C ALA A 203 18.24 1.05 -3.28
N LEU A 204 19.35 0.66 -3.92
CA LEU A 204 19.38 0.46 -5.37
C LEU A 204 18.68 -0.83 -5.79
N LYS A 205 18.64 -1.85 -4.92
CA LYS A 205 17.96 -3.13 -5.20
C LYS A 205 16.46 -2.95 -5.41
N THR A 206 15.86 -1.95 -4.76
CA THR A 206 14.42 -1.64 -4.83
C THR A 206 14.09 -0.53 -5.83
N ILE A 207 15.08 -0.01 -6.57
CA ILE A 207 14.84 1.04 -7.55
C ILE A 207 13.91 0.53 -8.67
N ARG A 208 12.94 1.36 -9.04
CA ARG A 208 12.11 1.08 -10.22
C ARG A 208 12.96 1.22 -11.48
N VAL A 209 12.86 0.25 -12.39
CA VAL A 209 13.62 0.26 -13.65
C VAL A 209 13.33 1.51 -14.49
N THR A 210 12.09 2.01 -14.48
CA THR A 210 11.71 3.24 -15.17
C THR A 210 12.49 4.45 -14.66
N LYS A 211 12.63 4.56 -13.33
CA LYS A 211 13.46 5.61 -12.70
C LYS A 211 14.93 5.43 -13.07
N ALA A 212 15.44 4.19 -12.99
CA ALA A 212 16.83 3.91 -13.33
C ALA A 212 17.15 4.25 -14.79
N LYS A 213 16.29 3.85 -15.74
CA LYS A 213 16.40 4.21 -17.16
C LYS A 213 16.44 5.71 -17.37
N ASN A 214 15.43 6.44 -16.90
CA ASN A 214 15.35 7.89 -17.13
C ASN A 214 16.56 8.63 -16.53
N PHE A 215 17.05 8.15 -15.39
CA PHE A 215 18.20 8.77 -14.73
C PHE A 215 19.52 8.41 -15.44
N LEU A 216 19.66 7.18 -15.97
CA LEU A 216 20.79 6.80 -16.84
C LEU A 216 20.81 7.63 -18.12
N ASP A 217 19.68 7.70 -18.83
CA ASP A 217 19.53 8.48 -20.07
C ASP A 217 19.89 9.95 -19.83
N PHE A 218 19.46 10.50 -18.70
CA PHE A 218 19.82 11.86 -18.28
C PHE A 218 21.33 12.02 -18.09
N LEU A 219 22.00 11.17 -17.31
CA LEU A 219 23.44 11.29 -17.08
C LEU A 219 24.23 11.15 -18.39
N ILE A 220 23.86 10.21 -19.26
CA ILE A 220 24.50 10.04 -20.58
C ILE A 220 24.29 11.30 -21.43
N SER A 221 23.08 11.88 -21.44
CA SER A 221 22.80 13.12 -22.18
C SER A 221 23.57 14.34 -21.66
N GLU A 222 23.97 14.32 -20.39
CA GLU A 222 24.80 15.36 -19.77
C GLU A 222 26.31 15.15 -20.05
N GLY A 223 26.66 14.10 -20.81
CA GLY A 223 28.02 13.79 -21.26
C GLY A 223 28.82 12.90 -20.32
N PHE A 224 28.16 12.18 -19.40
CA PHE A 224 28.85 11.22 -18.53
C PHE A 224 29.03 9.87 -19.22
N GLU A 225 30.26 9.36 -19.20
CA GLU A 225 30.59 8.03 -19.72
C GLU A 225 29.96 6.93 -18.86
N VAL A 226 29.64 5.82 -19.51
CA VAL A 226 28.93 4.70 -18.88
C VAL A 226 29.75 4.08 -17.75
N GLU A 227 31.07 3.96 -17.95
CA GLU A 227 32.04 3.45 -16.99
C GLU A 227 32.12 4.35 -15.75
N ASP A 228 32.06 5.67 -15.91
CA ASP A 228 32.05 6.63 -14.81
C ASP A 228 30.78 6.48 -13.96
N ILE A 229 29.63 6.30 -14.62
CA ILE A 229 28.35 6.07 -13.95
C ILE A 229 28.38 4.74 -13.18
N ALA A 230 28.89 3.66 -13.80
CA ALA A 230 29.00 2.33 -13.20
C ALA A 230 29.86 2.35 -11.93
N ASN A 231 30.94 3.14 -11.93
CA ASN A 231 31.79 3.32 -10.76
C ASN A 231 31.16 4.18 -9.66
N LYS A 232 30.05 4.87 -9.94
CA LYS A 232 29.42 5.89 -9.08
C LYS A 232 27.91 5.71 -8.91
N LEU A 233 27.44 4.47 -8.80
CA LEU A 233 26.01 4.13 -8.66
C LEU A 233 25.29 4.73 -7.44
N ARG A 234 26.01 5.31 -6.47
CA ARG A 234 25.39 6.11 -5.40
C ARG A 234 24.60 7.32 -5.92
N ILE A 235 24.87 7.77 -7.14
CA ILE A 235 24.11 8.85 -7.79
C ILE A 235 22.61 8.53 -7.89
N PHE A 236 22.24 7.26 -8.03
CA PHE A 236 20.84 6.80 -8.09
C PHE A 236 20.07 6.96 -6.78
N SER A 237 20.78 7.17 -5.67
CA SER A 237 20.19 7.51 -4.37
C SER A 237 19.69 8.95 -4.30
N ALA A 238 20.21 9.85 -5.14
CA ALA A 238 19.71 11.21 -5.27
C ALA A 238 18.45 11.26 -6.16
N SER A 239 17.73 12.38 -6.14
CA SER A 239 16.70 12.66 -7.14
C SER A 239 17.35 13.26 -8.40
N GLN A 240 16.80 12.96 -9.57
CA GLN A 240 17.28 13.54 -10.83
C GLN A 240 17.22 15.08 -10.80
N ASN A 241 16.17 15.66 -10.22
CA ASN A 241 16.04 17.12 -10.04
C ASN A 241 17.18 17.70 -9.19
N THR A 242 17.55 17.02 -8.10
CA THR A 242 18.69 17.43 -7.27
C THR A 242 19.98 17.42 -8.08
N VAL A 243 20.23 16.37 -8.87
CA VAL A 243 21.45 16.29 -9.68
C VAL A 243 21.46 17.36 -10.76
N LYS A 244 20.33 17.61 -11.45
CA LYS A 244 20.18 18.68 -12.43
C LYS A 244 20.50 20.06 -11.83
N GLN A 245 19.90 20.40 -10.69
CA GLN A 245 20.16 21.67 -10.00
C GLN A 245 21.64 21.83 -9.60
N ARG A 246 22.28 20.73 -9.18
CA ARG A 246 23.70 20.73 -8.81
C ARG A 246 24.61 20.92 -10.03
N LEU A 247 24.30 20.25 -11.15
CA LEU A 247 25.02 20.45 -12.41
C LEU A 247 24.92 21.90 -12.88
N GLU A 248 23.71 22.46 -12.93
CA GLU A 248 23.48 23.85 -13.31
C GLU A 248 24.27 24.81 -12.40
N LYS A 249 24.28 24.58 -11.08
CA LYS A 249 25.06 25.41 -10.15
C LYS A 249 26.56 25.33 -10.43
N LEU A 250 27.12 24.13 -10.59
CA LEU A 250 28.56 23.98 -10.85
C LEU A 250 28.98 24.58 -12.20
N ARG A 251 28.14 24.46 -13.23
CA ARG A 251 28.38 25.10 -14.53
C ARG A 251 28.37 26.63 -14.46
N LYS A 252 27.45 27.21 -13.66
CA LYS A 252 27.43 28.66 -13.40
C LYS A 252 28.69 29.16 -12.68
N LEU A 253 29.36 28.27 -11.93
CA LEU A 253 30.66 28.53 -11.31
C LEU A 253 31.85 28.28 -12.25
N GLY A 254 31.62 28.10 -13.57
CA GLY A 254 32.66 27.90 -14.56
C GLY A 254 33.23 26.49 -14.64
N ILE A 255 32.68 25.52 -13.91
CA ILE A 255 33.20 24.14 -13.92
C ILE A 255 32.67 23.39 -15.15
N SER A 256 33.57 23.05 -16.07
CA SER A 256 33.26 22.30 -17.29
C SER A 256 33.32 20.77 -17.07
N LYS A 257 34.28 20.28 -16.28
CA LYS A 257 34.44 18.84 -15.96
C LYS A 257 33.97 18.54 -14.54
N ILE A 258 32.76 18.01 -14.41
CA ILE A 258 32.12 17.74 -13.12
C ILE A 258 32.30 16.27 -12.71
N ASN A 259 32.75 16.02 -11.48
CA ASN A 259 32.84 14.66 -10.94
C ASN A 259 31.50 14.21 -10.30
N LEU A 260 30.99 13.03 -10.68
CA LEU A 260 29.74 12.48 -10.15
C LEU A 260 29.70 12.36 -8.61
N ASN A 261 30.83 12.15 -7.94
CA ASN A 261 30.89 12.12 -6.47
C ASN A 261 30.44 13.43 -5.83
N VAL A 262 30.77 14.57 -6.46
CA VAL A 262 30.38 15.90 -5.97
C VAL A 262 28.87 16.03 -5.98
N LEU A 263 28.22 15.52 -7.04
CA LEU A 263 26.77 15.52 -7.19
C LEU A 263 26.06 14.62 -6.18
N CYS A 264 26.77 13.69 -5.53
CA CYS A 264 26.25 12.78 -4.52
C CYS A 264 26.43 13.27 -3.07
N ARG A 265 27.10 14.42 -2.85
CA ARG A 265 27.41 14.94 -1.50
C ARG A 265 26.16 15.27 -0.68
N SER A 266 26.29 15.34 0.64
CA SER A 266 25.23 15.89 1.49
C SER A 266 24.93 17.35 1.09
N ARG A 267 23.77 17.88 1.47
CA ARG A 267 23.43 19.29 1.18
C ARG A 267 24.49 20.25 1.73
N LYS A 268 24.95 20.01 2.96
CA LYS A 268 25.97 20.83 3.63
C LYS A 268 27.31 20.75 2.90
N ASP A 269 27.77 19.54 2.55
CA ASP A 269 29.09 19.37 1.93
C ASP A 269 29.12 19.83 0.47
N PHE A 270 27.98 19.73 -0.23
CA PHE A 270 27.85 20.32 -1.57
C PHE A 270 27.90 21.84 -1.51
N GLN A 271 27.23 22.45 -0.53
CA GLN A 271 27.26 23.89 -0.35
C GLN A 271 28.66 24.41 -0.03
N LYS A 272 29.35 23.79 0.95
CA LYS A 272 30.74 24.12 1.29
C LYS A 272 31.68 24.00 0.08
N TYR A 273 31.46 22.99 -0.76
CA TYR A 273 32.23 22.83 -1.99
C TYR A 273 32.02 24.00 -2.96
N CYS A 274 30.78 24.40 -3.20
CA CYS A 274 30.50 25.58 -4.03
C CYS A 274 31.12 26.86 -3.44
N GLU A 275 30.98 27.09 -2.13
CA GLU A 275 31.55 28.25 -1.45
C GLU A 275 33.08 28.30 -1.60
N SER A 276 33.76 27.14 -1.50
CA SER A 276 35.21 27.07 -1.71
C SER A 276 35.66 27.40 -3.13
N ILE A 277 34.81 27.17 -4.12
CA ILE A 277 35.10 27.52 -5.52
C ILE A 277 34.86 29.02 -5.72
N GLU A 278 33.77 29.56 -5.17
CA GLU A 278 33.44 30.97 -5.23
C GLU A 278 34.49 31.85 -4.55
N SER A 279 35.13 31.39 -3.46
CA SER A 279 36.23 32.12 -2.82
C SER A 279 37.48 32.16 -3.70
N ILE A 280 37.85 31.04 -4.33
CA ILE A 280 39.02 30.96 -5.23
C ILE A 280 38.82 31.88 -6.44
N SER A 281 37.62 31.95 -7.01
CA SER A 281 37.30 32.82 -8.14
C SER A 281 37.29 34.31 -7.82
N LYS A 282 37.28 34.72 -6.54
CA LYS A 282 37.35 36.12 -6.11
C LYS A 282 38.78 36.59 -5.80
N GLU A 283 39.72 35.66 -5.65
CA GLU A 283 41.13 35.93 -5.37
C GLU A 283 42.00 36.00 -6.65
N GLN A 284 41.38 35.81 -7.83
CA GLN A 284 41.95 35.99 -9.17
C GLN A 284 41.39 37.24 -9.84
#